data_AF-A0A0A9D0J9-F1
#
_entry.id   AF-A0A0A9D0J9-F1
#
_cell.length_a   1.000
_cell.length_b   1.000
_cell.length_c   1.000
_cell.angle_alpha   90.00
_cell.angle_beta   90.00
_cell.angle_gamma   90.00
#
_symmetry.space_group_name_H-M   'P 1'
#
loop_
_entity.id
_entity.type
_entity.pdbx_description
1 polymer ?
#
loop_
_entity_poly.entity_id
_entity_poly.type
_entity_poly.pdbx_seq_one_letter_code
_entity_poly.pdbx_strand_id
1 'polypeptide(L)'
;MKKLDTEIEQYNYRAFPDEFIWEMKDDTPKGHLPLTNALRGTQLLGNILTHPAFEEGQEEEETVESITATTAGQSKDDNKGRERPKFMKDFKSDYSF
;
A
#
# COMPACT_ATOMS: atom_id res chain seq x y z
N MET A 1 -33.54 3.79 34.31
CA MET A 1 -32.26 4.53 34.20
C MET A 1 -32.13 4.97 32.75
N LYS A 2 -32.05 6.28 32.48
CA LYS A 2 -31.88 6.80 31.11
C LYS A 2 -30.41 6.66 30.73
N LYS A 3 -30.10 6.02 29.60
CA LYS A 3 -28.74 5.97 29.05
C LYS A 3 -28.35 7.37 28.59
N LEU A 4 -27.09 7.77 28.83
CA LEU A 4 -26.56 9.07 28.44
C LEU A 4 -26.06 8.97 26.99
N ASP A 5 -26.39 9.94 26.14
CA ASP A 5 -26.06 9.97 24.70
C ASP A 5 -24.56 10.17 24.38
N THR A 6 -23.67 9.82 25.30
CA THR A 6 -22.21 9.90 25.16
C THR A 6 -21.56 8.56 24.83
N GLU A 7 -22.33 7.57 24.39
CA GLU A 7 -21.81 6.28 23.95
C GLU A 7 -21.04 6.48 22.63
N ILE A 8 -19.73 6.71 22.74
CA ILE A 8 -18.81 6.69 21.59
C ILE A 8 -18.79 5.25 21.08
N GLU A 9 -19.29 5.01 19.87
CA GLU A 9 -19.18 3.71 19.22
C GLU A 9 -17.70 3.34 19.06
N GLN A 10 -17.25 2.40 19.87
CA GLN A 10 -15.88 1.91 19.82
C GLN A 10 -15.75 0.90 18.69
N TYR A 11 -15.24 1.35 17.54
CA TYR A 11 -14.88 0.47 16.44
C TYR A 11 -13.58 -0.28 16.78
N ASN A 12 -13.71 -1.51 17.24
CA ASN A 12 -12.58 -2.38 17.52
C ASN A 12 -12.04 -3.03 16.25
N TYR A 13 -10.72 -3.19 16.19
CA TYR A 13 -10.07 -4.00 15.15
C TYR A 13 -10.36 -5.48 15.36
N ARG A 14 -10.34 -6.23 14.26
CA ARG A 14 -10.42 -7.69 14.28
C ARG A 14 -9.24 -8.28 15.05
N ALA A 15 -9.50 -9.27 15.89
CA ALA A 15 -8.48 -9.96 16.67
C ALA A 15 -7.63 -10.88 15.77
N PHE A 16 -6.33 -10.65 15.76
CA PHE A 16 -5.37 -11.51 15.08
C PHE A 16 -5.01 -12.72 15.96
N PRO A 17 -4.92 -13.94 15.41
CA PRO A 17 -5.17 -14.34 14.01
C PRO A 17 -6.60 -14.86 13.73
N ASP A 18 -7.39 -15.07 14.78
CA ASP A 18 -8.59 -15.92 14.73
C ASP A 18 -9.76 -15.32 13.94
N GLU A 19 -9.91 -13.99 13.92
CA GLU A 19 -11.03 -13.31 13.26
C GLU A 19 -10.78 -13.00 11.77
N PHE A 20 -9.68 -13.52 11.22
CA PHE A 20 -9.30 -13.36 9.82
C PHE A 20 -9.53 -14.63 9.02
N ILE A 21 -10.03 -14.47 7.79
CA ILE A 21 -10.17 -15.56 6.81
C ILE A 21 -8.82 -15.74 6.09
N TRP A 22 -8.28 -16.95 6.14
CA TRP A 22 -6.96 -17.29 5.57
C TRP A 22 -7.05 -18.03 4.24
N GLU A 23 -8.22 -18.49 3.84
CA GLU A 23 -8.44 -19.30 2.65
C GLU A 23 -8.92 -18.41 1.49
N MET A 24 -8.41 -18.61 0.28
CA MET A 24 -8.85 -17.87 -0.92
C MET A 24 -10.13 -18.48 -1.51
N LYS A 25 -11.21 -18.48 -0.72
CA LYS A 25 -12.55 -18.94 -1.15
C LYS A 25 -13.38 -17.75 -1.64
N ASP A 26 -14.46 -18.04 -2.38
CA ASP A 26 -15.39 -17.02 -2.92
C ASP A 26 -16.00 -16.12 -1.83
N ASP A 27 -16.13 -16.63 -0.60
CA ASP A 27 -16.63 -15.87 0.56
C ASP A 27 -15.62 -14.85 1.12
N THR A 28 -14.37 -14.86 0.64
CA THR A 28 -13.31 -13.99 1.14
C THR A 28 -13.38 -12.61 0.49
N PRO A 29 -13.47 -11.52 1.26
CA PRO A 29 -13.52 -10.18 0.69
C PRO A 29 -12.29 -9.86 -0.16
N LYS A 30 -12.49 -9.15 -1.28
CA LYS A 30 -11.39 -8.68 -2.12
C LYS A 30 -10.49 -7.72 -1.33
N GLY A 31 -9.18 -7.94 -1.39
CA GLY A 31 -8.20 -7.16 -0.63
C GLY A 31 -8.15 -7.47 0.87
N HIS A 32 -8.78 -8.57 1.33
CA HIS A 32 -8.70 -9.02 2.73
C HIS A 32 -7.29 -9.45 3.13
N LEU A 33 -6.56 -10.06 2.20
CA LEU A 33 -5.13 -10.36 2.32
C LEU A 33 -4.36 -9.65 1.21
N PRO A 34 -3.10 -9.24 1.44
CA PRO A 34 -2.31 -9.41 2.66
C PRO A 34 -2.67 -8.42 3.79
N LEU A 35 -2.48 -8.82 5.06
CA LEU A 35 -2.74 -7.95 6.22
C LEU A 35 -1.60 -6.96 6.48
N THR A 36 -1.95 -5.70 6.73
CA THR A 36 -1.04 -4.68 7.29
C THR A 36 -1.58 -4.24 8.65
N ASN A 37 -0.77 -4.36 9.71
CA ASN A 37 -1.21 -4.03 11.06
C ASN A 37 -1.51 -2.52 11.21
N ALA A 38 -2.75 -2.19 11.59
CA ALA A 38 -3.23 -0.82 11.75
C ALA A 38 -3.19 -0.28 13.20
N LEU A 39 -2.78 -1.09 14.19
CA LEU A 39 -2.69 -0.65 15.60
C LEU A 39 -1.71 0.51 15.81
N ARG A 40 -0.78 0.71 14.86
CA ARG A 40 0.19 1.83 14.84
C ARG A 40 -0.15 2.88 13.78
N GLY A 41 -1.41 2.91 13.32
CA GLY A 41 -1.86 3.78 12.24
C GLY A 41 -1.67 3.17 10.85
N THR A 42 -1.97 3.98 9.83
CA THR A 42 -2.08 3.52 8.43
C THR A 42 -0.98 4.05 7.51
N GLN A 43 0.05 4.70 8.07
CA GLN A 43 1.14 5.31 7.30
C GLN A 43 1.85 4.28 6.41
N LEU A 44 2.14 3.08 6.95
CA LEU A 44 2.78 2.01 6.19
C LEU A 44 1.92 1.58 4.99
N LEU A 45 0.63 1.34 5.21
CA LEU A 45 -0.30 0.96 4.14
C LEU A 45 -0.37 2.04 3.06
N GLY A 46 -0.43 3.32 3.45
CA GLY A 46 -0.41 4.44 2.52
C GLY A 46 0.86 4.47 1.66
N ASN A 47 2.03 4.23 2.27
CA ASN A 47 3.30 4.18 1.54
C ASN A 47 3.36 2.98 0.56
N ILE A 48 2.84 1.82 0.96
CA ILE A 48 2.77 0.64 0.08
C ILE A 48 1.90 0.93 -1.13
N LEU A 49 0.69 1.46 -0.93
CA LEU A 49 -0.26 1.71 -2.03
C LEU A 49 0.18 2.85 -2.96
N THR A 50 1.06 3.75 -2.50
CA THR A 50 1.63 4.83 -3.31
C THR A 50 3.04 4.51 -3.82
N HIS A 51 3.47 3.26 -3.68
CA HIS A 51 4.79 2.83 -4.11
C HIS A 51 4.88 2.79 -5.64
N PRO A 52 5.99 3.26 -6.24
CA PRO A 52 6.16 3.33 -7.71
C PRO A 52 6.07 1.96 -8.41
N ALA A 53 6.23 0.86 -7.69
CA ALA A 53 6.04 -0.49 -8.26
C ALA A 53 4.59 -0.75 -8.74
N PHE A 54 3.62 0.03 -8.26
CA PHE A 54 2.22 -0.03 -8.71
C PHE A 54 1.88 1.08 -9.70
N GLU A 55 2.86 1.89 -10.13
CA GLU A 55 2.64 2.74 -11.29
C GLU A 55 2.55 1.82 -12.50
N GLU A 56 1.37 1.77 -13.11
CA GLU A 56 1.17 1.11 -14.40
C GLU A 56 2.16 1.77 -15.37
N GLY A 57 3.31 1.11 -15.55
CA GLY A 57 4.05 1.25 -16.79
C GLY A 57 3.05 1.00 -17.89
N GLN A 58 3.00 1.89 -18.86
CA GLN A 58 2.36 1.62 -20.13
C GLN A 58 3.09 0.40 -20.72
N GLU A 59 2.67 -0.81 -20.34
CA GLU A 59 3.08 -2.02 -21.01
C GLU A 59 2.33 -2.02 -22.33
N GLU A 60 3.02 -1.50 -23.36
CA GLU A 60 2.67 -1.74 -24.75
C GLU A 60 2.45 -3.24 -24.92
N GLU A 61 1.29 -3.61 -25.49
CA GLU A 61 1.01 -4.98 -25.89
C GLU A 61 2.05 -5.42 -26.92
N GLU A 62 3.13 -6.07 -26.49
CA GLU A 62 4.03 -6.78 -27.40
C GLU A 62 4.13 -8.25 -27.03
N THR A 63 3.42 -9.03 -27.83
CA THR A 63 3.66 -10.45 -28.04
C THR A 63 5.12 -10.73 -28.45
N VAL A 64 5.60 -11.90 -28.02
CA VAL A 64 6.67 -12.75 -28.61
C VAL A 64 8.09 -12.68 -28.01
N GLU A 65 8.51 -13.88 -27.60
CA GLU A 65 9.83 -14.48 -27.37
C GLU A 65 11.15 -13.70 -27.61
N SER A 66 12.12 -14.10 -26.78
CA SER A 66 13.57 -14.22 -27.04
C SER A 66 14.50 -13.02 -26.76
N ILE A 67 15.22 -13.19 -25.66
CA ILE A 67 16.59 -12.77 -25.31
C ILE A 67 17.40 -12.10 -26.45
N THR A 68 17.96 -10.91 -26.20
CA THR A 68 19.42 -10.63 -26.33
C THR A 68 19.80 -9.25 -25.79
N ALA A 69 21.00 -9.19 -25.23
CA ALA A 69 21.64 -8.07 -24.55
C ALA A 69 21.83 -6.82 -25.43
N THR A 70 21.85 -5.62 -24.82
CA THR A 70 23.08 -4.83 -24.62
C THR A 70 22.83 -3.43 -23.99
N THR A 71 23.80 -3.08 -23.16
CA THR A 71 24.20 -1.80 -22.54
C THR A 71 23.87 -0.47 -23.24
N ALA A 72 23.47 0.55 -22.46
CA ALA A 72 24.18 1.82 -22.23
C ALA A 72 23.26 3.05 -22.05
N GLY A 73 23.39 3.76 -20.91
CA GLY A 73 23.52 5.22 -20.86
C GLY A 73 22.28 6.15 -20.87
N GLN A 74 22.20 6.94 -19.79
CA GLN A 74 21.81 8.38 -19.71
C GLN A 74 20.33 8.84 -19.61
N SER A 75 20.01 9.29 -18.38
CA SER A 75 19.37 10.56 -17.97
C SER A 75 18.10 11.09 -18.66
N LYS A 76 17.05 11.31 -17.86
CA LYS A 76 16.57 12.65 -17.49
C LYS A 76 15.46 12.58 -16.43
N ASP A 77 15.68 13.29 -15.33
CA ASP A 77 14.66 13.72 -14.37
C ASP A 77 13.57 14.51 -15.10
N ASP A 78 12.33 14.02 -15.09
CA ASP A 78 11.13 14.82 -15.38
C ASP A 78 9.89 14.12 -14.79
N ASN A 79 9.75 14.08 -13.46
CA ASN A 79 8.48 13.68 -12.84
C ASN A 79 7.93 14.79 -11.93
N LYS A 80 7.57 15.88 -12.59
CA LYS A 80 6.84 17.01 -12.02
C LYS A 80 5.34 16.68 -12.04
N GLY A 81 4.84 16.02 -10.99
CA GLY A 81 3.40 16.13 -10.71
C GLY A 81 2.69 14.92 -10.13
N ARG A 82 3.13 14.41 -8.98
CA ARG A 82 2.22 13.97 -7.90
C ARG A 82 2.89 14.33 -6.58
N GLU A 83 2.52 15.47 -6.00
CA GLU A 83 3.09 15.86 -4.72
C GLU A 83 2.72 14.81 -3.68
N ARG A 84 3.73 14.16 -3.09
CA ARG A 84 3.57 13.31 -1.92
C ARG A 84 2.69 14.08 -0.91
N PRO A 85 1.66 13.43 -0.33
CA PRO A 85 0.77 14.12 0.59
C PRO A 85 1.60 14.75 1.70
N LYS A 86 1.21 15.94 2.17
CA LYS A 86 2.06 16.80 3.02
C LYS A 86 2.63 16.07 4.24
N PHE A 87 1.91 15.09 4.80
CA PHE A 87 2.37 14.26 5.92
C PHE A 87 3.53 13.31 5.60
N MET A 88 3.81 13.02 4.32
CA MET A 88 4.89 12.14 3.84
C MET A 88 6.11 12.91 3.32
N LYS A 89 6.02 14.23 3.10
CA LYS A 89 7.16 15.03 2.60
C LYS A 89 8.28 15.20 3.63
N ASP A 90 7.94 15.16 4.92
CA ASP A 90 8.87 15.52 6.00
C ASP A 90 9.56 14.31 6.64
N PHE A 91 9.33 13.10 6.13
CA PHE A 91 9.91 11.87 6.70
C PHE A 91 11.33 11.63 6.17
N LYS A 92 12.33 12.18 6.87
CA LYS A 92 13.73 11.81 6.66
C LYS A 92 13.97 10.45 7.30
N SER A 93 14.25 9.46 6.47
CA SER A 93 14.60 8.11 6.93
C SER A 93 16.10 8.11 7.25
N ASP A 94 16.46 8.37 8.50
CA ASP A 94 17.85 8.38 8.97
C ASP A 94 18.35 6.94 9.27
N TYR A 95 18.14 6.01 8.34
CA TYR A 95 18.72 4.67 8.43
C TYR A 95 20.11 4.65 7.81
N SER A 96 21.09 5.17 8.55
CA SER A 96 22.49 4.75 8.42
C SER A 96 22.71 3.53 9.32
N PHE A 97 23.07 2.38 8.73
CA PHE A 97 23.70 1.27 9.45
C PHE A 97 25.21 1.45 9.47
#